data_AF-A0A4S3KI37-F1
#
_entry.id   AF-A0A4S3KI37-F1
#
_cell.length_a   1.000
_cell.length_b   1.000
_cell.length_c   1.000
_cell.angle_alpha   90.00
_cell.angle_beta   90.00
_cell.angle_gamma   90.00
#
_symmetry.space_group_name_H-M   'P 1'
#
loop_
_entity.id
_entity.type
_entity.pdbx_description
1 polymer ?
#
loop_
_entity_poly.entity_id
_entity_poly.type
_entity_poly.pdbx_seq_one_letter_code
_entity_poly.pdbx_strand_id
1 'polypeptide(L)'
;MNEKRTSTRTRKPDVPYDRASKAATLAYWADATAHKGLTELRAKRGRPAKTAEERKEQIALRVDKEVLAWYRAQGSGWQTRINAVLKAFRDATL
;
A
#
# COMPACT_ATOMS: atom_id res chain seq x y z
N MET A 1 -30.00 -43.27 -0.58
CA MET A 1 -30.49 -41.87 -0.56
C MET A 1 -29.68 -41.15 0.52
N ASN A 2 -28.69 -40.35 0.14
CA ASN A 2 -27.80 -39.70 1.12
C ASN A 2 -28.25 -38.24 1.28
N GLU A 3 -28.92 -37.92 2.38
CA GLU A 3 -29.27 -36.54 2.72
C GLU A 3 -27.99 -35.72 2.89
N LYS A 4 -27.84 -34.68 2.09
CA LYS A 4 -26.73 -33.73 2.24
C LYS A 4 -26.93 -33.01 3.56
N ARG A 5 -25.92 -32.99 4.43
CA ARG A 5 -25.90 -32.11 5.62
C ARG A 5 -26.02 -30.66 5.16
N THR A 6 -27.21 -30.09 5.24
CA THR A 6 -27.44 -28.68 4.98
C THR A 6 -27.02 -27.89 6.22
N SER A 7 -25.74 -27.51 6.30
CA SER A 7 -25.31 -26.55 7.33
C SER A 7 -25.91 -25.19 6.99
N THR A 8 -26.83 -24.70 7.81
CA THR A 8 -27.39 -23.35 7.68
C THR A 8 -26.25 -22.32 7.80
N ARG A 9 -26.17 -21.36 6.88
CA ARG A 9 -25.16 -20.31 6.92
C ARG A 9 -25.49 -19.31 8.02
N THR A 10 -25.00 -19.55 9.23
CA THR A 10 -25.11 -18.57 10.32
C THR A 10 -24.14 -17.42 10.04
N ARG A 11 -24.66 -16.22 9.77
CA ARG A 11 -23.85 -14.99 9.82
C ARG A 11 -23.46 -14.76 11.27
N LYS A 12 -22.23 -15.14 11.64
CA LYS A 12 -21.65 -14.64 12.89
C LYS A 12 -21.40 -13.14 12.70
N PRO A 13 -21.94 -12.26 13.57
CA PRO A 13 -21.62 -10.85 13.49
C PRO A 13 -20.14 -10.64 13.83
N ASP A 14 -19.46 -9.77 13.10
CA ASP A 14 -18.05 -9.41 13.34
C ASP A 14 -17.84 -8.62 14.64
N VAL A 15 -18.92 -8.17 15.27
CA VAL A 15 -18.91 -7.37 16.50
C VAL A 15 -19.74 -8.06 17.58
N PRO A 16 -19.36 -7.92 18.86
CA PRO A 16 -19.97 -8.67 19.97
C PRO A 16 -21.32 -8.09 20.44
N TYR A 17 -21.95 -7.23 19.65
CA TYR A 17 -23.24 -6.59 19.95
C TYR A 17 -24.14 -6.57 18.70
N ASP A 18 -25.45 -6.44 18.90
CA ASP A 18 -26.38 -6.28 17.79
C ASP A 18 -26.27 -4.87 17.17
N ARG A 19 -25.85 -4.79 15.92
CA ARG A 19 -25.69 -3.54 15.16
C ARG A 19 -27.03 -2.88 14.82
N ALA A 20 -28.12 -3.62 14.76
CA ALA A 20 -29.46 -3.07 14.48
C ALA A 20 -30.05 -2.37 15.70
N SER A 21 -29.61 -2.75 16.90
CA SER A 21 -30.00 -2.12 18.16
C SER A 21 -29.09 -0.94 18.51
N LYS A 22 -29.68 0.26 18.50
CA LYS A 22 -28.99 1.49 18.95
C LYS A 22 -28.57 1.38 20.43
N ALA A 23 -29.43 0.79 21.27
CA ALA A 23 -29.14 0.63 22.69
C ALA A 23 -27.94 -0.30 22.93
N ALA A 24 -27.88 -1.44 22.23
CA ALA A 24 -26.76 -2.37 22.35
C ALA A 24 -25.45 -1.76 21.84
N THR A 25 -25.52 -0.99 20.76
CA THR A 25 -24.37 -0.24 20.24
C THR A 25 -23.86 0.76 21.29
N LEU A 26 -24.73 1.60 21.84
CA LEU A 26 -24.32 2.61 22.82
C LEU A 26 -23.75 1.99 24.09
N ALA A 27 -24.35 0.90 24.59
CA ALA A 27 -23.85 0.18 25.75
C ALA A 27 -22.42 -0.35 25.52
N TYR A 28 -22.16 -0.96 24.36
CA TYR A 28 -20.83 -1.45 24.02
C TYR A 28 -19.79 -0.34 23.88
N TRP A 29 -20.16 0.79 23.26
CA TRP A 29 -19.25 1.92 23.05
C TRP A 29 -19.09 2.82 24.28
N ALA A 30 -19.92 2.70 25.32
CA ALA A 30 -19.81 3.47 26.55
C ALA A 30 -18.48 3.18 27.30
N ASP A 31 -18.03 1.93 27.26
CA ASP A 31 -16.78 1.48 27.88
C ASP A 31 -15.57 1.59 26.92
N ALA A 32 -15.77 2.07 25.69
CA ALA A 32 -14.71 2.14 24.70
C ALA A 32 -13.67 3.21 25.08
N THR A 33 -12.39 2.84 25.03
CA THR A 33 -11.29 3.79 25.24
C THR A 33 -11.12 4.67 24.00
N ALA A 34 -11.52 5.94 24.09
CA ALA A 34 -11.27 6.91 23.03
C ALA A 34 -9.77 7.23 22.92
N HIS A 35 -9.12 6.77 21.85
CA HIS A 35 -7.74 7.16 21.57
C HIS A 35 -7.65 8.66 21.27
N LYS A 36 -6.90 9.39 22.09
CA LYS A 36 -6.50 10.79 21.82
C LYS A 36 -5.28 10.79 20.89
N GLY A 37 -5.14 11.83 20.05
CA GLY A 37 -3.98 11.94 19.15
C GLY A 37 -4.09 11.08 17.87
N LEU A 38 -5.30 10.83 17.36
CA LEU A 38 -5.49 10.11 16.08
C LEU A 38 -4.70 10.73 14.92
N THR A 39 -4.56 12.06 14.92
CA THR A 39 -3.70 12.82 14.00
C THR A 39 -2.23 12.43 14.12
N GLU A 40 -1.70 12.31 15.34
CA GLU A 40 -0.32 11.90 15.60
C GLU A 40 -0.08 10.42 15.23
N LEU A 41 -1.04 9.54 15.55
CA LEU A 41 -0.98 8.14 15.15
C LEU A 41 -1.03 7.95 13.63
N ARG A 42 -1.80 8.79 12.92
CA ARG A 42 -1.81 8.81 11.45
C ARG A 42 -0.49 9.32 10.89
N ALA A 43 0.10 10.35 11.49
CA ALA A 43 1.41 10.87 11.08
C ALA A 43 2.54 9.83 11.26
N LYS A 44 2.43 8.97 12.29
CA LYS A 44 3.38 7.87 12.56
C LYS A 44 3.11 6.60 11.74
N ARG A 45 1.99 6.53 10.99
CA ARG A 45 1.65 5.37 10.15
C ARG A 45 2.24 5.52 8.76
N GLY A 46 3.11 4.59 8.38
CA GLY A 46 3.65 4.46 7.03
C GLY A 46 5.17 4.30 7.01
N ARG A 47 5.73 4.04 5.82
CA ARG A 47 7.17 4.13 5.61
C ARG A 47 7.57 5.61 5.75
N PRO A 48 8.67 5.95 6.45
CA PRO A 48 9.15 7.32 6.49
C PRO A 48 9.32 7.85 5.07
N ALA A 49 8.94 9.12 4.86
CA ALA A 49 9.17 9.78 3.58
C ALA A 49 10.68 9.77 3.29
N LYS A 50 11.06 9.45 2.04
CA LYS A 50 12.45 9.57 1.60
C LYS A 50 12.92 11.02 1.74
N THR A 51 14.18 11.22 2.07
CA THR A 51 14.77 12.56 2.16
C THR A 51 14.71 13.25 0.79
N ALA A 52 14.79 14.58 0.77
CA ALA A 52 14.69 15.33 -0.49
C ALA A 52 15.73 14.88 -1.54
N GLU A 53 16.94 14.54 -1.09
CA GLU A 53 18.06 14.07 -1.90
C GLU A 53 17.84 12.66 -2.48
N GLU A 54 17.08 11.81 -1.79
CA GLU A 54 16.78 10.43 -2.21
C GLU A 54 15.56 10.35 -3.14
N ARG A 55 14.79 11.43 -3.28
CA ARG A 55 13.62 11.46 -4.15
C ARG A 55 14.05 11.59 -5.60
N LYS A 56 13.75 10.56 -6.39
CA LYS A 56 13.88 10.60 -7.85
C LYS A 56 12.78 11.49 -8.41
N GLU A 57 13.15 12.38 -9.33
CA GLU A 57 12.19 13.19 -10.06
C GLU A 57 11.56 12.37 -11.20
N GLN A 58 10.24 12.45 -11.34
CA GLN A 58 9.51 11.82 -12.43
C GLN A 58 9.45 12.78 -13.61
N ILE A 59 10.14 12.43 -14.70
CA ILE A 59 10.15 13.22 -15.93
C ILE A 59 9.50 12.44 -17.08
N ALA A 60 8.93 13.17 -18.04
CA ALA A 60 8.46 12.63 -19.30
C ALA A 60 9.59 12.67 -20.34
N LEU A 61 10.37 11.58 -20.45
CA LEU A 61 11.46 11.44 -21.41
C LEU A 61 11.09 10.43 -22.51
N ARG A 62 11.33 10.78 -23.76
CA ARG A 62 11.26 9.83 -24.89
C ARG A 62 12.62 9.18 -25.08
N VAL A 63 12.64 7.85 -25.11
CA VAL A 63 13.82 7.03 -25.36
C VAL A 63 13.57 6.20 -26.61
N ASP A 64 14.62 5.94 -27.39
CA ASP A 64 14.53 5.08 -28.56
C ASP A 64 13.90 3.71 -28.22
N LYS A 65 13.10 3.19 -29.14
CA LYS A 65 12.34 1.95 -28.95
C LYS A 65 13.25 0.75 -28.75
N GLU A 66 14.35 0.65 -29.49
CA GLU A 66 15.27 -0.49 -29.42
C GLU A 66 16.03 -0.50 -28.09
N VAL A 67 16.51 0.67 -27.66
CA VAL A 67 17.16 0.84 -26.36
C VAL A 67 16.21 0.46 -25.23
N LEU A 68 14.97 0.94 -25.28
CA LEU A 68 13.97 0.63 -24.28
C LEU A 68 13.61 -0.86 -24.27
N ALA A 69 13.50 -1.50 -25.45
CA ALA A 69 13.23 -2.92 -25.58
C ALA A 69 14.37 -3.76 -24.98
N TRP A 70 15.62 -3.39 -25.26
CA TRP A 70 16.80 -4.06 -24.72
C TRP A 70 16.83 -4.02 -23.19
N TYR A 71 16.60 -2.85 -22.58
CA TYR A 71 16.54 -2.74 -21.12
C TYR A 71 15.39 -3.55 -20.52
N ARG A 72 14.20 -3.52 -21.14
CA ARG A 72 13.04 -4.31 -20.67
C ARG A 72 13.29 -5.81 -20.75
N ALA A 73 14.01 -6.29 -21.75
CA ALA A 73 14.37 -7.70 -21.89
C ALA A 73 15.25 -8.22 -20.74
N GLN A 74 15.96 -7.34 -20.03
CA GLN A 74 16.74 -7.68 -18.84
C GLN A 74 15.88 -7.90 -17.57
N GLY A 75 14.56 -7.84 -17.70
CA GLY A 75 13.60 -8.13 -16.63
C GLY A 75 13.43 -7.00 -15.62
N SER A 76 13.06 -7.37 -14.39
CA SER A 76 12.77 -6.42 -13.33
C SER A 76 13.98 -5.50 -13.04
N GLY A 77 13.70 -4.25 -12.67
CA GLY A 77 14.74 -3.27 -12.36
C GLY A 77 15.37 -2.57 -13.56
N TRP A 78 14.88 -2.76 -14.79
CA TRP A 78 15.38 -2.09 -15.99
C TRP A 78 15.44 -0.55 -15.88
N GLN A 79 14.47 0.07 -15.21
CA GLN A 79 14.48 1.52 -14.92
C GLN A 79 15.60 1.94 -13.96
N THR A 80 16.01 1.06 -13.05
CA THR A 80 17.14 1.33 -12.15
C THR A 80 18.45 1.21 -12.91
N ARG A 81 18.56 0.25 -13.84
CA ARG A 81 19.74 0.09 -14.70
C ARG A 81 19.94 1.27 -15.65
N ILE A 82 18.89 1.70 -16.36
CA ILE A 82 19.00 2.88 -17.24
C ILE A 82 19.42 4.13 -16.46
N ASN A 83 18.89 4.33 -15.24
CA ASN A 83 19.30 5.43 -14.38
C ASN A 83 20.77 5.32 -13.94
N ALA A 84 21.29 4.12 -13.69
CA ALA A 84 22.70 3.92 -13.35
C ALA A 84 23.63 4.30 -14.53
N VAL A 85 23.23 3.98 -15.77
CA VAL A 85 23.99 4.36 -16.97
C VAL A 85 24.00 5.88 -17.15
N LEU A 86 22.86 6.55 -16.96
CA LEU A 86 22.80 8.02 -17.02
C LEU A 86 23.71 8.67 -15.96
N LYS A 87 23.78 8.10 -14.74
CA LYS A 87 24.71 8.55 -13.70
C LYS A 87 26.17 8.33 -14.11
N ALA A 88 26.52 7.13 -14.56
CA ALA A 88 27.89 6.82 -14.98
C ALA A 88 28.36 7.72 -16.12
N PHE A 89 27.49 8.00 -17.10
CA PHE A 89 27.80 8.93 -18.18
C PHE A 89 28.02 10.36 -17.67
N ARG A 90 27.16 10.86 -16.78
CA ARG A 90 27.33 12.18 -16.13
C ARG A 90 28.66 12.25 -15.39
N ASP A 91 28.96 11.27 -14.55
CA ASP A 91 30.13 11.28 -13.67
C ASP A 91 31.45 11.10 -14.46
N ALA A 92 31.42 10.46 -15.63
CA ALA A 92 32.57 10.35 -16.53
C ALA A 92 32.80 11.57 -17.42
N THR A 93 31.78 12.43 -17.59
CA THR A 93 31.87 13.66 -18.41
C THR A 93 32.27 14.87 -17.58
N LEU A 94 32.19 14.77 -16.26
CA LEU A 94 32.66 15.75 -15.28
C LEU A 94 34.14 15.50 -14.95
#